data_AF-A0AAE8SZN5-F1
#
_entry.id   AF-A0AAE8SZN5-F1
#
_cell.length_a   1.000
_cell.length_b   1.000
_cell.length_c   1.000
_cell.angle_alpha   90.00
_cell.angle_beta   90.00
_cell.angle_gamma   90.00
#
_symmetry.space_group_name_H-M   'P 1'
#
loop_
_entity.id
_entity.type
_entity.pdbx_description
1 polymer ?
#
loop_
_entity_poly.entity_id
_entity_poly.type
_entity_poly.pdbx_seq_one_letter_code
_entity_poly.pdbx_strand_id
1 'polypeptide(L)'
;MDPRYGCQMCRDFQPEWDMLVNSWIKGDKKAESRVLFGTLDIKEGRDTFISLGLQTAPVLLHFKPTSGPHAVSNPDPIRYDFTNGPQTAEQIHTWLARHIPDRPHPPVKRPINWTKVILTPVIGLVVLTAVITSFRFILPVIQNRNLWAAVTLIAIILFTSGHMFNHIRKVPYVTGDKKGNIQYFAPQFQSQLGIETQIIAALYGVMSFCTIALAVKVPRMTDARMQQVSVLVWGGVMFLGYSFLMSIFRIKNAGYPFSLPPFMVNLLTQKRLAASVIGCGQNKIWLDPNEVSEIANANSRQTIRKLVSDGLIIRKPVTQHSRSRARELNLARREGRHRGFGKRKGTANARMPTEVLWMRRQRVLRRLLVKYRASGKIDKHLYHELYHLAKGNTFKHKRALVEHIHKAKAEKQRERLLEEEMDAKRARTKAARERKQERAAAKRAAALEDVEDAA
;
A
#
# COMPACT_ATOMS: atom_id res chain seq x y z
N MET A 1 34.02 -17.55 63.78
CA MET A 1 33.28 -18.19 62.67
C MET A 1 33.96 -17.91 61.34
N ASP A 2 34.60 -18.95 60.80
CA ASP A 2 35.28 -18.90 59.51
C ASP A 2 34.25 -18.66 58.37
N PRO A 3 34.41 -17.63 57.51
CA PRO A 3 33.46 -17.29 56.46
C PRO A 3 33.21 -18.41 55.43
N ARG A 4 34.04 -19.46 55.42
CA ARG A 4 33.94 -20.65 54.56
C ARG A 4 32.71 -21.53 54.79
N TYR A 5 32.08 -21.49 55.97
CA TYR A 5 30.94 -22.38 56.30
C TYR A 5 29.55 -21.77 56.02
N GLY A 6 29.46 -20.61 55.36
CA GLY A 6 28.22 -20.11 54.74
C GLY A 6 27.00 -19.86 55.66
N CYS A 7 27.14 -19.91 56.98
CA CYS A 7 26.02 -19.71 57.91
C CYS A 7 25.68 -18.22 58.11
N GLN A 8 24.66 -17.72 57.42
CA GLN A 8 24.20 -16.33 57.57
C GLN A 8 23.64 -16.05 58.97
N MET A 9 22.81 -16.95 59.50
CA MET A 9 22.27 -16.84 60.86
C MET A 9 23.35 -16.77 61.94
N CYS A 10 24.46 -17.49 61.75
CA CYS A 10 25.58 -17.43 62.69
C CYS A 10 26.33 -16.10 62.62
N ARG A 11 26.46 -15.50 61.44
CA ARG A 11 27.10 -14.17 61.27
C ARG A 11 26.27 -13.06 61.92
N ASP A 12 24.95 -13.16 61.83
CA ASP A 12 24.04 -12.20 62.43
C ASP A 12 23.94 -12.38 63.96
N PHE A 13 24.01 -13.62 64.44
CA PHE A 13 23.93 -13.97 65.86
C PHE A 13 25.23 -13.71 66.64
N GLN A 14 26.39 -13.97 66.04
CA GLN A 14 27.70 -13.83 66.69
C GLN A 14 27.91 -12.47 67.39
N PRO A 15 27.66 -11.30 66.75
CA PRO A 15 27.86 -10.02 67.42
C PRO A 15 26.87 -9.78 68.57
N GLU A 16 25.64 -10.30 68.50
CA GLU A 16 24.67 -10.22 69.59
C GLU A 16 25.08 -11.12 70.77
N TRP A 17 25.60 -12.32 70.48
CA TRP A 17 26.16 -13.23 71.48
C TRP A 17 27.39 -12.64 72.17
N ASP A 18 28.35 -12.12 71.40
CA ASP A 18 29.55 -11.49 71.95
C ASP A 18 29.20 -10.24 72.77
N MET A 19 28.18 -9.49 72.37
CA MET A 19 27.68 -8.35 73.13
C MET A 19 27.06 -8.77 74.46
N LEU A 20 26.25 -9.83 74.46
CA LEU A 20 25.67 -10.41 75.68
C LEU A 20 26.77 -10.86 76.64
N VAL A 21 27.72 -11.67 76.16
CA VAL A 21 28.83 -12.20 76.96
C VAL A 21 29.68 -11.07 77.54
N ASN A 22 30.07 -10.10 76.70
CA ASN A 22 30.85 -8.95 77.16
C ASN A 22 30.08 -8.07 78.16
N SER A 23 28.76 -7.93 78.01
CA SER A 23 27.92 -7.22 78.97
C SER A 23 27.84 -7.97 80.29
N TRP A 24 27.76 -9.31 80.25
CA TRP A 24 27.70 -10.16 81.43
C TRP A 24 29.01 -10.16 82.23
N ILE A 25 30.14 -10.31 81.54
CA ILE A 25 31.48 -10.25 82.15
C ILE A 25 31.76 -8.87 82.76
N LYS A 26 31.36 -7.78 82.09
CA LYS A 26 31.56 -6.42 82.61
C LYS A 26 30.62 -6.08 83.77
N GLY A 27 29.42 -6.67 83.79
CA GLY A 27 28.39 -6.43 84.80
C GLY A 27 28.61 -7.21 86.10
N ASP A 28 29.08 -8.46 86.01
CA ASP A 28 29.33 -9.32 87.17
C ASP A 28 30.82 -9.36 87.56
N LYS A 29 31.35 -8.22 88.05
CA LYS A 29 32.77 -8.09 88.42
C LYS A 29 33.19 -8.94 89.63
N LYS A 30 32.23 -9.38 90.45
CA LYS A 30 32.47 -10.21 91.65
C LYS A 30 32.31 -11.71 91.36
N ALA A 31 31.99 -12.08 90.12
CA ALA A 31 31.73 -13.47 89.68
C ALA A 31 30.65 -14.18 90.52
N GLU A 32 29.67 -13.43 91.02
CA GLU A 32 28.60 -13.95 91.89
C GLU A 32 27.62 -14.85 91.12
N SER A 33 27.49 -14.66 89.79
CA SER A 33 26.62 -15.49 88.95
C SER A 33 27.18 -16.88 88.66
N ARG A 34 28.51 -17.08 88.79
CA ARG A 34 29.23 -18.34 88.51
C ARG A 34 28.83 -18.97 87.16
N VAL A 35 28.63 -18.16 86.13
CA VAL A 35 28.29 -18.60 84.77
C VAL A 35 29.53 -18.52 83.90
N LEU A 36 29.82 -19.60 83.17
CA LEU A 36 30.87 -19.64 82.16
C LEU A 36 30.24 -19.64 80.78
N PHE A 37 30.70 -18.74 79.93
CA PHE A 37 30.32 -18.68 78.52
C PHE A 37 31.44 -19.30 77.69
N GLY A 38 31.09 -20.30 76.89
CA GLY A 38 31.99 -20.93 75.94
C GLY A 38 31.46 -20.77 74.53
N THR A 39 32.35 -20.51 73.59
CA THR A 39 32.09 -20.57 72.16
C THR A 39 33.01 -21.61 71.55
N LEU A 40 32.48 -22.46 70.69
CA LEU A 40 33.25 -23.47 69.98
C LEU A 40 32.95 -23.36 68.49
N ASP A 41 33.99 -23.09 67.70
CA ASP A 41 33.88 -23.08 66.25
C ASP A 41 34.07 -24.51 65.71
N ILE A 42 33.34 -24.86 64.66
CA ILE A 42 33.35 -26.20 64.04
C ILE A 42 34.76 -26.56 63.57
N LYS A 43 35.58 -25.57 63.21
CA LYS A 43 36.96 -25.75 62.75
C LYS A 43 37.87 -26.33 63.84
N GLU A 44 37.66 -25.94 65.09
CA GLU A 44 38.52 -26.32 66.23
C GLU A 44 37.92 -27.49 67.03
N GLY A 45 36.61 -27.71 66.95
CA GLY A 45 35.87 -28.68 67.77
C GLY A 45 35.09 -29.74 66.98
N ARG A 46 35.52 -30.17 65.80
CA ARG A 46 34.74 -31.07 64.93
C ARG A 46 34.30 -32.36 65.64
N ASP A 47 35.17 -32.98 66.43
CA ASP A 47 34.88 -34.22 67.16
C ASP A 47 33.80 -34.03 68.24
N THR A 48 33.82 -32.89 68.93
CA THR A 48 32.81 -32.50 69.92
C THR A 48 31.44 -32.21 69.31
N PHE A 49 31.36 -31.69 68.08
CA PHE A 49 30.08 -31.54 67.37
C PHE A 49 29.48 -32.90 67.00
N ILE A 50 30.31 -33.86 66.61
CA ILE A 50 29.89 -35.23 66.29
C ILE A 50 29.44 -35.96 67.56
N SER A 51 30.18 -35.85 68.67
CA SER A 51 29.82 -36.51 69.94
C SER A 51 28.53 -35.97 70.56
N LEU A 52 28.22 -34.68 70.34
CA LEU A 52 26.97 -34.06 70.77
C LEU A 52 25.82 -34.24 69.75
N GLY A 53 26.05 -34.93 68.63
CA GLY A 53 25.03 -35.19 67.61
C GLY A 53 24.50 -33.94 66.90
N LEU A 54 25.29 -32.86 66.84
CA LEU A 54 24.84 -31.58 66.31
C LEU A 54 25.03 -31.51 64.79
N GLN A 55 23.93 -31.40 64.04
CA GLN A 55 23.94 -31.30 62.57
C GLN A 55 23.77 -29.87 62.04
N THR A 56 23.41 -28.91 62.90
CA THR A 56 23.15 -27.51 62.51
C THR A 56 23.90 -26.53 63.40
N ALA A 57 24.13 -25.32 62.89
CA ALA A 57 24.65 -24.16 63.63
C ALA A 57 23.83 -22.92 63.25
N PRO A 58 23.62 -21.94 64.16
CA PRO A 58 24.09 -21.91 65.55
C PRO A 58 23.24 -22.81 66.47
N VAL A 59 23.88 -23.39 67.49
CA VAL A 59 23.19 -24.10 68.58
C VAL A 59 23.72 -23.54 69.90
N LEU A 60 22.80 -23.15 70.77
CA LEU A 60 23.11 -22.66 72.11
C LEU A 60 22.59 -23.66 73.13
N LEU A 61 23.49 -24.20 73.94
CA LEU A 61 23.21 -25.19 74.98
C LEU A 61 23.56 -24.59 76.34
N HIS A 62 22.67 -24.73 77.30
CA HIS A 62 22.93 -24.41 78.70
C HIS A 62 23.14 -25.71 79.48
N PHE A 63 24.38 -25.92 79.93
CA PHE A 63 24.75 -27.03 80.81
C PHE A 63 24.50 -26.62 82.26
N LYS A 64 23.69 -27.42 82.96
CA LYS A 64 23.41 -27.21 84.40
C LYS A 64 24.57 -27.75 85.23
N PRO A 65 24.84 -27.17 86.41
CA PRO A 65 25.90 -27.66 87.29
C PRO A 65 25.58 -29.07 87.81
N THR A 66 26.57 -29.96 87.79
CA THR A 66 26.46 -31.34 88.31
C THR A 66 26.87 -31.43 89.79
N SER A 67 27.62 -30.43 90.28
CA SER A 67 28.11 -30.36 91.66
C SER A 67 27.90 -28.96 92.26
N GLY A 68 27.74 -28.89 93.58
CA GLY A 68 27.53 -27.64 94.32
C GLY A 68 26.06 -27.37 94.70
N PRO A 69 25.77 -26.22 95.34
CA PRO A 69 24.48 -25.91 95.95
C PRO A 69 23.31 -25.76 94.97
N HIS A 70 23.58 -25.68 93.66
CA HIS A 70 22.59 -25.55 92.60
C HIS A 70 22.53 -26.77 91.67
N ALA A 71 23.07 -27.92 92.11
CA ALA A 71 23.14 -29.13 91.29
C ALA A 71 21.74 -29.68 90.98
N VAL A 72 21.52 -30.05 89.72
CA VAL A 72 20.24 -30.58 89.23
C VAL A 72 20.38 -32.06 88.89
N SER A 73 19.36 -32.87 89.20
CA SER A 73 19.38 -34.33 89.02
C SER A 73 19.39 -34.80 87.56
N ASN A 74 18.91 -33.97 86.63
CA ASN A 74 18.98 -34.24 85.19
C ASN A 74 20.20 -33.52 84.57
N PRO A 75 21.19 -34.27 84.04
CA PRO A 75 22.41 -33.71 83.45
C PRO A 75 22.21 -33.22 82.00
N ASP A 76 21.05 -33.43 81.38
CA ASP A 76 20.83 -33.07 79.97
C ASP A 76 20.87 -31.54 79.75
N PRO A 77 21.57 -31.06 78.71
CA PRO A 77 21.66 -29.64 78.41
C PRO A 77 20.34 -29.09 77.86
N ILE A 78 19.96 -27.88 78.28
CA ILE A 78 18.80 -27.18 77.71
C ILE A 78 19.21 -26.48 76.44
N ARG A 79 18.51 -26.77 75.33
CA ARG A 79 18.71 -26.11 74.04
C ARG A 79 17.85 -24.86 73.92
N TYR A 80 18.46 -23.77 73.46
CA TYR A 80 17.73 -22.57 73.06
C TYR A 80 17.14 -22.73 71.65
N ASP A 81 15.89 -22.28 71.49
CA ASP A 81 15.15 -22.37 70.23
C ASP A 81 15.29 -21.08 69.41
N PHE A 82 15.95 -21.19 68.25
CA PHE A 82 16.18 -20.09 67.33
C PHE A 82 14.97 -19.80 66.41
N THR A 83 13.89 -20.57 66.48
CA THR A 83 12.71 -20.39 65.61
C THR A 83 11.76 -19.29 66.10
N ASN A 84 11.78 -18.99 67.40
CA ASN A 84 10.87 -18.03 68.02
C ASN A 84 11.51 -16.63 68.15
N GLY A 85 11.24 -15.74 67.19
CA GLY A 85 11.51 -14.29 67.30
C GLY A 85 12.92 -13.83 66.87
N PRO A 86 13.17 -12.50 66.88
CA PRO A 86 14.45 -11.91 66.51
C PRO A 86 15.55 -12.25 67.55
N GLN A 87 16.70 -12.74 67.08
CA GLN A 87 17.75 -13.28 67.94
C GLN A 87 18.65 -12.18 68.53
N THR A 88 18.05 -11.27 69.30
CA THR A 88 18.76 -10.17 69.96
C THR A 88 19.39 -10.61 71.28
N ALA A 89 20.46 -9.90 71.67
CA ALA A 89 21.13 -10.09 72.94
C ALA A 89 20.18 -9.98 74.15
N GLU A 90 19.15 -9.10 74.09
CA GLU A 90 18.16 -8.97 75.17
C GLU A 90 17.28 -10.23 75.31
N GLN A 91 16.87 -10.83 74.20
CA GLN A 91 16.01 -12.02 74.23
C GLN A 91 16.75 -13.22 74.86
N ILE A 92 18.01 -13.43 74.47
CA ILE A 92 18.85 -14.49 75.04
C ILE A 92 19.14 -14.23 76.52
N HIS A 93 19.38 -12.97 76.91
CA HIS A 93 19.55 -12.58 78.32
C HIS A 93 18.33 -12.99 79.16
N THR A 94 17.11 -12.70 78.69
CA THR A 94 15.88 -13.09 79.41
C THR A 94 15.66 -14.61 79.45
N TRP A 95 16.11 -15.34 78.43
CA TRP A 95 16.07 -16.80 78.44
C TRP A 95 17.05 -17.39 79.44
N LEU A 96 18.28 -16.87 79.49
CA LEU A 96 19.30 -17.34 80.43
C LEU A 96 18.92 -17.01 81.89
N ALA A 97 18.37 -15.81 82.13
CA ALA A 97 17.89 -15.39 83.44
C ALA A 97 16.80 -16.32 84.00
N ARG A 98 15.91 -16.86 83.13
CA ARG A 98 14.88 -17.83 83.52
C ARG A 98 15.45 -19.17 83.97
N HIS A 99 16.58 -19.60 83.44
CA HIS A 99 17.19 -20.90 83.73
C HIS A 99 18.22 -20.84 84.86
N ILE A 100 18.51 -19.64 85.37
CA ILE A 100 19.48 -19.37 86.43
C ILE A 100 18.77 -18.56 87.54
N PRO A 101 17.85 -19.19 88.32
CA PRO A 101 17.20 -18.52 89.43
C PRO A 101 18.21 -18.17 90.54
N ASP A 102 17.88 -17.14 91.32
CA ASP A 102 18.60 -16.70 92.53
C ASP A 102 20.04 -16.21 92.34
N ARG A 103 20.38 -15.70 91.14
CA ARG A 103 21.69 -15.12 90.82
C ARG A 103 21.56 -13.75 90.18
N PRO A 104 22.56 -12.85 90.32
CA PRO A 104 22.50 -11.53 89.71
C PRO A 104 22.62 -11.62 88.17
N HIS A 105 21.67 -11.02 87.45
CA HIS A 105 21.69 -10.93 85.98
C HIS A 105 21.96 -9.48 85.54
N PRO A 106 23.17 -9.16 85.04
CA PRO A 106 23.52 -7.80 84.60
C PRO A 106 22.86 -7.42 83.26
N PRO A 107 22.33 -6.19 83.10
CA PRO A 107 21.62 -5.78 81.89
C PRO A 107 22.55 -5.62 80.68
N VAL A 108 22.06 -6.01 79.49
CA VAL A 108 22.75 -5.83 78.20
C VAL A 108 22.79 -4.36 77.80
N LYS A 109 23.98 -3.82 77.46
CA LYS A 109 24.14 -2.43 77.00
C LYS A 109 24.74 -2.37 75.59
N ARG A 110 23.98 -1.83 74.62
CA ARG A 110 24.43 -1.66 73.23
C ARG A 110 25.42 -0.47 73.09
N PRO A 111 26.52 -0.62 72.34
CA PRO A 111 27.45 0.49 72.09
C PRO A 111 26.83 1.54 71.16
N ILE A 112 27.05 2.83 71.46
CA ILE A 112 26.54 3.95 70.66
C ILE A 112 27.38 4.07 69.38
N ASN A 113 26.73 4.09 68.21
CA ASN A 113 27.38 4.29 66.91
C ASN A 113 27.71 5.77 66.68
N TRP A 114 28.83 6.24 67.23
CA TRP A 114 29.30 7.62 67.10
C TRP A 114 29.43 8.09 65.65
N THR A 115 29.77 7.20 64.71
CA THR A 115 29.84 7.50 63.28
C THR A 115 28.51 7.96 62.72
N LYS A 116 27.39 7.28 63.01
CA LYS A 116 26.06 7.69 62.55
C LYS A 116 25.58 8.96 63.25
N VAL A 117 25.86 9.10 64.54
CA VAL A 117 25.43 10.24 65.36
C VAL A 117 26.13 11.54 64.94
N ILE A 118 27.40 11.46 64.52
CA ILE A 118 28.17 12.63 64.05
C ILE A 118 27.95 12.89 62.56
N LEU A 119 27.94 11.85 61.72
CA LEU A 119 27.92 12.02 60.26
C LEU A 119 26.57 12.53 59.74
N THR A 120 25.45 12.10 60.32
CA THR A 120 24.12 12.53 59.86
C THR A 120 23.85 14.03 60.01
N PRO A 121 24.12 14.69 61.16
CA PRO A 121 23.96 16.14 61.25
C PRO A 121 24.98 16.89 60.39
N VAL A 122 26.21 16.39 60.26
CA VAL A 122 27.24 17.02 59.41
C VAL A 122 26.83 17.03 57.95
N ILE A 123 26.36 15.90 57.40
CA ILE A 123 25.84 15.84 56.03
C ILE A 123 24.62 16.76 55.87
N GLY A 124 23.71 16.76 56.84
CA GLY A 124 22.55 17.65 56.84
C GLY A 124 22.94 19.12 56.76
N LEU A 125 23.97 19.54 57.52
CA LEU A 125 24.46 20.91 57.55
C LEU A 125 25.19 21.29 56.25
N VAL A 126 25.97 20.36 55.68
CA VAL A 126 26.62 20.56 54.37
C VAL A 126 25.60 20.72 53.25
N VAL A 127 24.54 19.90 53.24
CA VAL A 127 23.45 20.04 52.26
C VAL A 127 22.69 21.34 52.47
N LEU A 128 22.38 21.70 53.72
CA LEU A 128 21.67 22.94 54.05
C LEU A 128 22.45 24.18 53.61
N THR A 129 23.75 24.23 53.94
CA THR A 129 24.63 25.34 53.53
C THR A 129 24.74 25.42 52.01
N ALA A 130 24.96 24.29 51.32
CA ALA A 130 25.00 24.25 49.86
C ALA A 130 23.69 24.75 49.21
N VAL A 131 22.53 24.36 49.75
CA VAL A 131 21.22 24.84 49.29
C VAL A 131 21.07 26.34 49.50
N ILE A 132 21.40 26.87 50.68
CA ILE A 132 21.28 28.31 51.00
C ILE A 132 22.18 29.15 50.07
N THR A 133 23.44 28.76 49.86
CA THR A 133 24.34 29.47 48.94
C THR A 133 23.87 29.37 47.48
N SER A 134 23.35 28.22 47.07
CA SER A 134 22.91 28.00 45.68
C SER A 134 21.52 28.60 45.40
N PHE A 135 20.72 28.86 46.46
CA PHE A 135 19.34 29.34 46.35
C PHE A 135 19.25 30.67 45.58
N ARG A 136 20.24 31.55 45.74
CA ARG A 136 20.29 32.85 45.01
C ARG A 136 20.41 32.68 43.50
N PHE A 137 20.99 31.58 43.02
CA PHE A 137 21.13 31.24 41.60
C PHE A 137 19.94 30.40 41.10
N ILE A 138 19.36 29.57 41.95
CA ILE A 138 18.22 28.69 41.60
C ILE A 138 16.89 29.46 41.56
N LEU A 139 16.68 30.41 42.48
CA LEU A 139 15.46 31.21 42.57
C LEU A 139 15.06 31.89 41.23
N PRO A 140 15.95 32.61 40.51
CA PRO A 140 15.57 33.22 39.24
C PRO A 140 15.25 32.18 38.15
N VAL A 141 15.84 30.98 38.21
CA VAL A 141 15.52 29.88 37.29
C VAL A 141 14.11 29.35 37.57
N ILE A 142 13.78 29.10 38.84
CA ILE A 142 12.44 28.62 39.25
C ILE A 142 11.38 29.70 39.01
N GLN A 143 11.67 30.98 39.21
CA GLN A 143 10.68 32.05 38.99
C GLN A 143 10.46 32.38 37.50
N ASN A 144 11.26 31.80 36.60
CA ASN A 144 11.14 32.08 35.17
C ASN A 144 9.87 31.45 34.58
N ARG A 145 8.89 32.29 34.23
CA ARG A 145 7.64 31.85 33.57
C ARG A 145 7.90 31.07 32.28
N ASN A 146 8.93 31.44 31.51
CA ASN A 146 9.22 30.77 30.24
C ASN A 146 9.74 29.35 30.47
N LEU A 147 10.43 29.09 31.58
CA LEU A 147 10.87 27.75 31.96
C LEU A 147 9.66 26.85 32.25
N TRP A 148 8.72 27.32 33.08
CA TRP A 148 7.50 26.57 33.38
C TRP A 148 6.60 26.39 32.16
N ALA A 149 6.52 27.38 31.28
CA ALA A 149 5.82 27.25 30.01
C ALA A 149 6.45 26.17 29.12
N ALA A 150 7.79 26.10 29.05
CA ALA A 150 8.48 25.07 28.28
C ALA A 150 8.29 23.67 28.89
N VAL A 151 8.44 23.53 30.21
CA VAL A 151 8.26 22.25 30.92
C VAL A 151 6.84 21.72 30.79
N THR A 152 5.83 22.58 30.98
CA THR A 152 4.42 22.18 30.83
C THR A 152 4.09 21.79 29.40
N LEU A 153 4.60 22.53 28.40
CA LEU A 153 4.41 22.21 26.98
C LEU A 153 5.06 20.86 26.61
N ILE A 154 6.28 20.58 27.06
CA ILE A 154 6.95 19.29 26.86
C ILE A 154 6.14 18.16 27.49
N ALA A 155 5.65 18.34 28.72
CA ALA A 155 4.83 17.34 29.40
C ALA A 155 3.53 17.05 28.63
N ILE A 156 2.81 18.09 28.18
CA ILE A 156 1.58 17.94 27.39
C ILE A 156 1.85 17.17 26.09
N ILE A 157 2.90 17.52 25.36
CA ILE A 157 3.27 16.84 24.10
C ILE A 157 3.61 15.36 24.34
N LEU A 158 4.35 15.05 25.41
CA LEU A 158 4.75 13.68 25.74
C LEU A 158 3.55 12.82 26.16
N PHE A 159 2.62 13.38 26.94
CA PHE A 159 1.42 12.65 27.34
C PHE A 159 0.41 12.47 26.20
N THR A 160 0.29 13.46 25.32
CA THR A 160 -0.63 13.40 24.15
C THR A 160 -0.09 12.52 23.02
N SER A 161 1.22 12.30 22.91
CA SER A 161 1.80 11.42 21.88
C SER A 161 1.63 9.93 22.15
N GLY A 162 1.19 9.53 23.35
CA GLY A 162 0.96 8.13 23.74
C GLY A 162 2.08 7.50 24.59
N HIS A 163 2.99 8.30 25.16
CA HIS A 163 4.10 7.76 25.97
C HIS A 163 3.62 6.88 27.16
N MET A 164 2.51 7.24 27.80
CA MET A 164 1.93 6.44 28.89
C MET A 164 1.42 5.07 28.43
N PHE A 165 0.84 4.99 27.24
CA PHE A 165 0.43 3.71 26.66
C PHE A 165 1.63 2.78 26.52
N ASN A 166 2.74 3.29 25.97
CA ASN A 166 3.98 2.54 25.82
C ASN A 166 4.57 2.08 27.16
N HIS A 167 4.57 2.96 28.17
CA HIS A 167 5.10 2.66 29.50
C HIS A 167 4.30 1.56 30.23
N ILE A 168 2.97 1.59 30.12
CA ILE A 168 2.08 0.61 30.76
C ILE A 168 2.16 -0.73 30.04
N ARG A 169 2.08 -0.73 28.70
CA ARG A 169 2.00 -1.95 27.88
C ARG A 169 3.36 -2.59 27.57
N LYS A 170 4.47 -1.93 27.93
CA LYS A 170 5.85 -2.39 27.67
C LYS A 170 6.05 -2.80 26.21
N VAL A 171 5.57 -1.96 25.29
CA VAL A 171 5.67 -2.21 23.85
C VAL A 171 7.14 -2.21 23.39
N PRO A 172 7.50 -2.99 22.35
CA PRO A 172 8.84 -2.94 21.79
C PRO A 172 9.15 -1.54 21.21
N TYR A 173 10.42 -1.14 21.29
CA TYR A 173 10.83 0.18 20.81
C TYR A 173 10.75 0.27 19.28
N VAL A 174 11.13 -0.80 18.59
CA VAL A 174 11.14 -0.94 17.13
C VAL A 174 10.85 -2.41 16.78
N THR A 175 10.17 -2.65 15.66
CA THR A 175 9.94 -4.01 15.12
C THR A 175 10.52 -4.15 13.70
N GLY A 176 10.90 -5.37 13.33
CA GLY A 176 11.36 -5.68 11.96
C GLY A 176 10.22 -6.23 11.10
N ASP A 177 10.21 -5.87 9.82
CA ASP A 177 9.37 -6.48 8.80
C ASP A 177 9.86 -7.90 8.45
N LYS A 178 9.03 -8.72 7.80
CA LYS A 178 9.34 -10.08 7.32
C LYS A 178 10.57 -10.14 6.39
N LYS A 179 10.99 -8.99 5.86
CA LYS A 179 12.16 -8.82 4.98
C LYS A 179 13.41 -8.29 5.71
N GLY A 180 13.37 -8.15 7.03
CA GLY A 180 14.48 -7.63 7.85
C GLY A 180 14.61 -6.10 7.87
N ASN A 181 13.69 -5.36 7.24
CA ASN A 181 13.67 -3.90 7.28
C ASN A 181 13.09 -3.40 8.61
N ILE A 182 13.57 -2.25 9.08
CA ILE A 182 13.09 -1.63 10.32
C ILE A 182 11.74 -0.95 10.08
N GLN A 183 10.74 -1.30 10.88
CA GLN A 183 9.41 -0.68 10.87
C GLN A 183 9.30 0.35 11.99
N TYR A 184 9.11 1.62 11.60
CA TYR A 184 8.97 2.75 12.52
C TYR A 184 7.53 3.02 12.97
N PHE A 185 6.53 2.51 12.23
CA PHE A 185 5.11 2.68 12.53
C PHE A 185 4.35 1.36 12.40
N ALA A 186 3.62 0.99 13.44
CA ALA A 186 2.67 -0.10 13.46
C ALA A 186 1.42 0.28 12.64
N PRO A 187 0.99 -0.57 11.68
CA PRO A 187 -0.09 -0.26 10.75
C PRO A 187 -1.48 -0.43 11.37
N GLN A 188 -1.58 -0.99 12.58
CA GLN A 188 -2.84 -1.24 13.27
C GLN A 188 -3.21 -0.09 14.21
N PHE A 189 -4.50 0.25 14.29
CA PHE A 189 -4.99 1.34 15.14
C PHE A 189 -4.72 1.15 16.65
N GLN A 190 -4.79 -0.08 17.14
CA GLN A 190 -4.63 -0.40 18.56
C GLN A 190 -3.18 -0.74 18.96
N SER A 191 -2.23 -0.69 18.02
CA SER A 191 -0.82 -1.00 18.26
C SER A 191 0.04 0.25 18.06
N GLN A 192 1.07 0.39 18.89
CA GLN A 192 1.98 1.53 18.89
C GLN A 192 3.37 1.08 19.32
N LEU A 193 4.40 1.55 18.63
CA LEU A 193 5.80 1.30 18.99
C LEU A 193 6.38 2.41 19.86
N GLY A 194 7.48 2.10 20.55
CA GLY A 194 8.26 3.09 21.31
C GLY A 194 8.68 4.29 20.48
N ILE A 195 9.31 4.03 19.33
CA ILE A 195 9.80 5.07 18.42
C ILE A 195 8.68 5.97 17.86
N GLU A 196 7.47 5.44 17.66
CA GLU A 196 6.33 6.21 17.13
C GLU A 196 5.99 7.39 18.02
N THR A 197 5.92 7.16 19.34
CA THR A 197 5.58 8.22 20.31
C THR A 197 6.58 9.37 20.28
N GLN A 198 7.86 9.07 20.02
CA GLN A 198 8.91 10.09 19.94
C GLN A 198 8.81 10.88 18.62
N ILE A 199 8.54 10.20 17.50
CA ILE A 199 8.36 10.88 16.21
C ILE A 199 7.11 11.77 16.27
N ILE A 200 6.00 11.29 16.82
CA ILE A 200 4.76 12.07 16.97
C ILE A 200 4.98 13.24 17.94
N ALA A 201 5.68 13.03 19.05
CA ALA A 201 6.02 14.11 19.98
C ALA A 201 6.87 15.20 19.31
N ALA A 202 7.90 14.82 18.54
CA ALA A 202 8.71 15.78 17.79
C ALA A 202 7.88 16.56 16.77
N LEU A 203 6.98 15.88 16.05
CA LEU A 203 6.10 16.50 15.05
C LEU A 203 5.14 17.51 15.69
N TYR A 204 4.49 17.14 16.80
CA TYR A 204 3.64 18.06 17.57
C TYR A 204 4.44 19.22 18.16
N GLY A 205 5.67 18.99 18.60
CA GLY A 205 6.58 20.05 19.04
C GLY A 205 6.88 21.07 17.96
N VAL A 206 7.24 20.60 16.75
CA VAL A 206 7.49 21.48 15.60
C VAL A 206 6.23 22.27 15.25
N MET A 207 5.07 21.61 15.14
CA MET A 207 3.81 22.28 14.80
C MET A 207 3.36 23.29 15.86
N SER A 208 3.51 22.94 17.14
CA SER A 208 3.21 23.85 18.26
C SER A 208 4.12 25.08 18.23
N PHE A 209 5.43 24.87 18.02
CA PHE A 209 6.39 25.97 17.88
C PHE A 209 6.09 26.86 16.68
N CYS A 210 5.74 26.28 15.53
CA CYS A 210 5.34 27.06 14.34
C CYS A 210 4.11 27.92 14.63
N THR A 211 3.11 27.36 15.31
CA THR A 211 1.88 28.07 15.68
C THR A 211 2.18 29.22 16.65
N ILE A 212 3.00 28.98 17.67
CA ILE A 212 3.43 30.03 18.62
C ILE A 212 4.24 31.12 17.90
N ALA A 213 5.15 30.74 17.00
CA ALA A 213 5.95 31.69 16.23
C ALA A 213 5.05 32.59 15.36
N LEU A 214 4.11 31.99 14.62
CA LEU A 214 3.13 32.71 13.79
C LEU A 214 2.24 33.66 14.61
N ALA A 215 1.80 33.23 15.80
CA ALA A 215 0.88 34.02 16.62
C ALA A 215 1.58 35.12 17.43
N VAL A 216 2.82 34.89 17.90
CA VAL A 216 3.45 35.73 18.94
C VAL A 216 4.72 36.44 18.46
N LYS A 217 5.51 35.82 17.58
CA LYS A 217 6.80 36.38 17.10
C LYS A 217 6.63 37.17 15.80
N VAL A 218 5.93 36.60 14.82
CA VAL A 218 5.76 37.19 13.49
C VAL A 218 5.05 38.56 13.52
N PRO A 219 4.00 38.80 14.32
CA PRO A 219 3.35 40.12 14.37
C PRO A 219 4.21 41.22 15.00
N ARG A 220 5.27 40.86 15.73
CA ARG A 220 6.17 41.81 16.39
C ARG A 220 7.34 42.26 15.50
N MET A 221 7.47 41.72 14.29
CA MET A 221 8.53 42.12 13.35
C MET A 221 8.16 43.45 12.70
N THR A 222 9.08 44.42 12.78
CA THR A 222 8.91 45.77 12.22
C THR A 222 9.06 45.80 10.69
N ASP A 223 9.89 44.92 10.15
CA ASP A 223 10.19 44.86 8.72
C ASP A 223 9.13 44.08 7.94
N ALA A 224 8.37 44.76 7.08
CA ALA A 224 7.27 44.16 6.32
C ALA A 224 7.73 42.98 5.42
N ARG A 225 8.91 43.07 4.81
CA ARG A 225 9.46 41.97 3.98
C ARG A 225 9.83 40.75 4.81
N MET A 226 10.52 40.94 5.94
CA MET A 226 10.88 39.84 6.83
C MET A 226 9.65 39.22 7.48
N GLN A 227 8.63 40.02 7.78
CA GLN A 227 7.34 39.53 8.27
C GLN A 227 6.66 38.63 7.23
N GLN A 228 6.56 39.06 5.97
CA GLN A 228 5.98 38.26 4.88
C GLN A 228 6.73 36.95 4.66
N VAL A 229 8.06 37.01 4.58
CA VAL A 229 8.91 35.81 4.44
C VAL A 229 8.72 34.88 5.63
N SER A 230 8.67 35.40 6.85
CA SER A 230 8.45 34.60 8.05
C SER A 230 7.08 33.93 8.07
N VAL A 231 6.01 34.62 7.63
CA VAL A 231 4.67 34.01 7.47
C VAL A 231 4.72 32.86 6.48
N LEU A 232 5.34 33.04 5.32
CA LEU A 232 5.44 32.00 4.30
C LEU A 232 6.27 30.80 4.76
N VAL A 233 7.40 31.05 5.43
CA VAL A 233 8.27 29.99 5.96
C VAL A 233 7.55 29.19 7.03
N TRP A 234 7.01 29.83 8.08
CA TRP A 234 6.31 29.12 9.15
C TRP A 234 5.01 28.47 8.68
N GLY A 235 4.28 29.11 7.76
CA GLY A 235 3.12 28.52 7.09
C GLY A 235 3.47 27.28 6.26
N GLY A 236 4.58 27.34 5.52
CA GLY A 236 5.12 26.21 4.76
C GLY A 236 5.55 25.04 5.66
N VAL A 237 6.28 25.32 6.75
CA VAL A 237 6.66 24.29 7.73
C VAL A 237 5.42 23.67 8.38
N MET A 238 4.42 24.47 8.74
CA MET A 238 3.16 23.97 9.30
C MET A 238 2.40 23.09 8.30
N PHE A 239 2.32 23.50 7.04
CA PHE A 239 1.69 22.72 5.97
C PHE A 239 2.40 21.37 5.74
N LEU A 240 3.73 21.39 5.66
CA LEU A 240 4.54 20.17 5.50
C LEU A 240 4.43 19.24 6.70
N GLY A 241 4.47 19.80 7.93
CA GLY A 241 4.28 19.03 9.16
C GLY A 241 2.91 18.37 9.22
N TYR A 242 1.84 19.09 8.88
CA TYR A 242 0.48 18.53 8.85
C TYR A 242 0.28 17.52 7.71
N SER A 243 0.89 17.74 6.55
CA SER A 243 0.91 16.76 5.45
C SER A 243 1.59 15.45 5.87
N PHE A 244 2.73 15.54 6.58
CA PHE A 244 3.43 14.37 7.11
C PHE A 244 2.60 13.66 8.20
N LEU A 245 1.98 14.40 9.11
CA LEU A 245 1.06 13.86 10.12
C LEU A 245 -0.08 13.07 9.47
N MET A 246 -0.71 13.63 8.43
CA MET A 246 -1.77 12.97 7.69
C MET A 246 -1.28 11.72 6.95
N SER A 247 -0.07 11.74 6.41
CA SER A 247 0.54 10.54 5.82
C SER A 247 0.72 9.43 6.85
N ILE A 248 1.21 9.74 8.06
CA ILE A 248 1.35 8.76 9.15
C ILE A 248 -0.03 8.26 9.59
N PHE A 249 -1.01 9.16 9.72
CA PHE A 249 -2.36 8.78 10.12
C PHE A 249 -2.99 7.80 9.13
N ARG A 250 -2.77 7.99 7.82
CA ARG A 250 -3.25 7.06 6.78
C ARG A 250 -2.58 5.69 6.81
N ILE A 251 -1.37 5.57 7.35
CA ILE A 251 -0.74 4.26 7.60
C ILE A 251 -1.53 3.47 8.65
N LYS A 252 -2.01 4.14 9.70
CA LYS A 252 -2.83 3.52 10.75
C LYS A 252 -4.31 3.36 10.38
N ASN A 253 -4.82 4.25 9.52
CA ASN A 253 -6.19 4.23 9.03
C ASN A 253 -6.22 4.41 7.51
N ALA A 254 -6.08 3.30 6.78
CA ALA A 254 -6.02 3.30 5.31
C ALA A 254 -7.29 3.87 4.65
N GLY A 255 -8.45 3.73 5.31
CA GLY A 255 -9.74 4.23 4.83
C GLY A 255 -9.93 5.74 4.94
N TYR A 256 -8.95 6.50 5.45
CA TYR A 256 -9.06 7.96 5.54
C TYR A 256 -8.95 8.62 4.13
N PRO A 257 -9.98 9.36 3.68
CA PRO A 257 -10.12 9.76 2.28
C PRO A 257 -9.26 10.97 1.87
N PHE A 258 -8.83 11.80 2.83
CA PHE A 258 -8.10 13.03 2.54
C PHE A 258 -6.59 12.83 2.60
N SER A 259 -5.86 13.47 1.69
CA SER A 259 -4.40 13.50 1.71
C SER A 259 -3.90 14.86 1.22
N LEU A 260 -2.76 15.29 1.76
CA LEU A 260 -2.13 16.55 1.42
C LEU A 260 -0.76 16.27 0.77
N PRO A 261 -0.42 16.95 -0.33
CA PRO A 261 0.93 16.84 -0.91
C PRO A 261 1.99 17.39 0.08
N PRO A 262 3.24 16.91 0.03
CA PRO A 262 3.84 16.03 -0.98
C PRO A 262 3.78 14.52 -0.65
N PHE A 263 3.38 14.13 0.56
CA PHE A 263 3.46 12.74 1.04
C PHE A 263 2.26 11.89 0.58
N MET A 264 2.11 11.72 -0.74
CA MET A 264 1.10 10.84 -1.35
C MET A 264 1.72 9.52 -1.79
N VAL A 265 0.96 8.42 -1.67
CA VAL A 265 1.37 7.11 -2.17
C VAL A 265 1.51 7.17 -3.70
N ASN A 266 2.68 6.81 -4.21
CA ASN A 266 2.96 6.83 -5.64
C ASN A 266 2.57 5.49 -6.29
N LEU A 267 1.44 5.47 -7.00
CA LEU A 267 0.94 4.29 -7.74
C LEU A 267 1.30 4.33 -9.24
N LEU A 268 2.26 5.16 -9.66
CA LEU A 268 2.61 5.31 -11.09
C LEU A 268 3.09 3.98 -11.71
N THR A 269 3.87 3.20 -10.97
CA THR A 269 4.35 1.89 -11.39
C THR A 269 3.22 0.90 -11.62
N GLN A 270 2.28 0.82 -10.68
CA GLN A 270 1.12 -0.06 -10.71
C GLN A 270 0.19 0.35 -11.85
N LYS A 271 -0.06 1.65 -12.02
CA LYS A 271 -0.85 2.19 -13.13
C LYS A 271 -0.22 1.88 -14.49
N ARG A 272 1.11 1.98 -14.62
CA ARG A 272 1.83 1.59 -15.84
C ARG A 272 1.76 0.09 -16.11
N LEU A 273 1.94 -0.75 -15.07
CA LEU A 273 1.86 -2.20 -15.20
C LEU A 273 0.43 -2.63 -15.58
N ALA A 274 -0.59 -2.09 -14.92
CA ALA A 274 -2.00 -2.33 -15.24
C ALA A 274 -2.32 -1.94 -16.69
N ALA A 275 -1.79 -0.83 -17.21
CA ALA A 275 -1.95 -0.44 -18.63
C ALA A 275 -1.43 -1.52 -19.57
N SER A 276 -0.21 -1.99 -19.30
CA SER A 276 0.44 -3.01 -20.12
C SER A 276 -0.26 -4.38 -20.05
N VAL A 277 -0.81 -4.75 -18.88
CA VAL A 277 -1.48 -6.02 -18.66
C VAL A 277 -2.88 -6.04 -19.29
N ILE A 278 -3.64 -4.94 -19.16
CA ILE A 278 -5.00 -4.81 -19.70
C ILE A 278 -4.99 -4.47 -21.20
N GLY A 279 -3.88 -3.92 -21.72
CA GLY A 279 -3.78 -3.46 -23.11
C GLY A 279 -4.51 -2.15 -23.37
N CYS A 280 -4.50 -1.23 -22.39
CA CYS A 280 -5.15 0.08 -22.51
C CYS A 280 -4.21 1.23 -22.09
N GLY A 281 -4.54 2.47 -22.43
CA GLY A 281 -3.77 3.64 -21.98
C GLY A 281 -3.96 3.90 -20.48
N GLN A 282 -2.95 4.48 -19.82
CA GLN A 282 -2.98 4.75 -18.37
C GLN A 282 -4.21 5.55 -17.90
N ASN A 283 -4.73 6.44 -18.75
CA ASN A 283 -5.92 7.24 -18.46
C ASN A 283 -7.22 6.42 -18.38
N LYS A 284 -7.23 5.21 -18.95
CA LYS A 284 -8.37 4.27 -18.91
C LYS A 284 -8.30 3.32 -17.72
N ILE A 285 -7.31 3.44 -16.85
CA ILE A 285 -7.22 2.65 -15.64
C ILE A 285 -7.84 3.43 -14.50
N TRP A 286 -8.67 2.75 -13.75
CA TRP A 286 -9.15 3.15 -12.45
C TRP A 286 -8.49 2.25 -11.40
N LEU A 287 -7.97 2.85 -10.34
CA LEU A 287 -7.38 2.18 -9.19
C LEU A 287 -8.29 2.52 -8.01
N ASP A 288 -8.62 1.52 -7.20
CA ASP A 288 -9.45 1.75 -6.02
C ASP A 288 -8.74 2.69 -5.02
N PRO A 289 -9.35 3.84 -4.64
CA PRO A 289 -8.77 4.75 -3.66
C PRO A 289 -8.81 4.22 -2.22
N ASN A 290 -9.64 3.21 -1.92
CA ASN A 290 -9.76 2.62 -0.59
C ASN A 290 -8.69 1.56 -0.34
N GLU A 291 -8.31 0.80 -1.38
CA GLU A 291 -7.33 -0.30 -1.30
C GLU A 291 -5.95 0.09 -1.85
N VAL A 292 -5.51 1.31 -1.56
CA VAL A 292 -4.23 1.85 -2.03
C VAL A 292 -3.04 1.05 -1.50
N SER A 293 -3.11 0.53 -0.28
CA SER A 293 -2.05 -0.28 0.34
C SER A 293 -1.87 -1.63 -0.35
N GLU A 294 -2.97 -2.32 -0.67
CA GLU A 294 -2.94 -3.59 -1.39
C GLU A 294 -2.41 -3.42 -2.82
N ILE A 295 -2.88 -2.38 -3.51
CA ILE A 295 -2.39 -2.03 -4.85
C ILE A 295 -0.89 -1.67 -4.80
N ALA A 296 -0.45 -0.88 -3.82
CA ALA A 296 0.96 -0.47 -3.69
C ALA A 296 1.90 -1.67 -3.52
N ASN A 297 1.49 -2.74 -2.83
CA ASN A 297 2.29 -3.94 -2.63
C ASN A 297 2.43 -4.81 -3.90
N ALA A 298 1.63 -4.57 -4.93
CA ALA A 298 1.66 -5.34 -6.18
C ALA A 298 2.79 -4.90 -7.12
N ASN A 299 3.95 -5.56 -6.98
CA ASN A 299 5.16 -5.27 -7.76
C ASN A 299 5.32 -6.10 -9.05
N SER A 300 4.48 -7.12 -9.27
CA SER A 300 4.56 -8.04 -10.41
C SER A 300 3.36 -7.92 -11.36
N ARG A 301 3.55 -8.28 -12.64
CA ARG A 301 2.43 -8.37 -13.60
C ARG A 301 1.40 -9.42 -13.17
N GLN A 302 1.83 -10.50 -12.51
CA GLN A 302 0.92 -11.54 -12.01
C GLN A 302 0.02 -11.01 -10.89
N THR A 303 0.59 -10.28 -9.92
CA THR A 303 -0.19 -9.66 -8.84
C THR A 303 -1.15 -8.61 -9.39
N ILE A 304 -0.74 -7.83 -10.40
CA ILE A 304 -1.63 -6.88 -11.07
C ILE A 304 -2.80 -7.59 -11.79
N ARG A 305 -2.57 -8.75 -12.43
CA ARG A 305 -3.68 -9.55 -13.01
C ARG A 305 -4.66 -10.02 -11.93
N LYS A 306 -4.15 -10.40 -10.75
CA LYS A 306 -4.99 -10.77 -9.61
C LYS A 306 -5.86 -9.58 -9.18
N LEU A 307 -5.27 -8.41 -8.96
CA LEU A 307 -6.02 -7.18 -8.60
C LEU A 307 -7.05 -6.74 -9.64
N VAL A 308 -6.81 -7.02 -10.92
CA VAL A 308 -7.81 -6.81 -12.00
C VAL A 308 -8.96 -7.80 -11.89
N SER A 309 -8.66 -9.07 -11.57
CA SER A 309 -9.67 -10.11 -11.32
C SER A 309 -10.50 -9.82 -10.06
N ASP A 310 -9.87 -9.29 -9.02
CA ASP A 310 -10.48 -8.95 -7.73
C ASP A 310 -11.31 -7.64 -7.82
N GLY A 311 -11.21 -6.90 -8.93
CA GLY A 311 -11.98 -5.67 -9.16
C GLY A 311 -11.37 -4.39 -8.58
N LEU A 312 -10.21 -4.47 -7.93
CA LEU A 312 -9.48 -3.31 -7.39
C LEU A 312 -8.85 -2.43 -8.48
N ILE A 313 -8.60 -3.03 -9.65
CA ILE A 313 -8.12 -2.32 -10.85
C ILE A 313 -9.11 -2.54 -11.99
N ILE A 314 -9.73 -1.45 -12.46
CA ILE A 314 -10.79 -1.51 -13.47
C ILE A 314 -10.39 -0.76 -14.74
N ARG A 315 -10.73 -1.35 -15.90
CA ARG A 315 -10.70 -0.63 -17.17
C ARG A 315 -11.95 0.24 -17.32
N LYS A 316 -11.78 1.56 -17.24
CA LYS A 316 -12.85 2.51 -17.52
C LYS A 316 -13.35 2.36 -18.97
N PRO A 317 -14.67 2.50 -19.19
CA PRO A 317 -15.22 2.48 -20.55
C PRO A 317 -14.61 3.61 -21.40
N VAL A 318 -14.62 3.39 -22.72
CA VAL A 318 -14.25 4.42 -23.66
C VAL A 318 -15.31 5.52 -23.62
N THR A 319 -14.88 6.78 -23.71
CA THR A 319 -15.79 7.91 -23.82
C THR A 319 -16.61 7.75 -25.11
N GLN A 320 -17.92 7.64 -24.98
CA GLN A 320 -18.78 7.27 -26.10
C GLN A 320 -18.87 8.40 -27.13
N HIS A 321 -18.40 8.16 -28.35
CA HIS A 321 -18.61 9.04 -29.49
C HIS A 321 -19.77 8.53 -30.35
N SER A 322 -20.98 9.02 -30.09
CA SER A 322 -22.16 8.62 -30.84
C SER A 322 -22.08 9.03 -32.32
N ARG A 323 -22.49 8.12 -33.20
CA ARG A 323 -22.62 8.35 -34.65
C ARG A 323 -24.07 8.57 -35.12
N SER A 324 -25.05 8.65 -34.20
CA SER A 324 -26.48 8.79 -34.55
C SER A 324 -26.72 9.98 -35.46
N ARG A 325 -26.30 11.18 -35.06
CA ARG A 325 -26.42 12.42 -35.84
C ARG A 325 -25.75 12.33 -37.21
N ALA A 326 -24.58 11.69 -37.29
CA ALA A 326 -23.87 11.51 -38.56
C ALA A 326 -24.61 10.52 -39.50
N ARG A 327 -25.20 9.46 -38.95
CA ARG A 327 -26.01 8.49 -39.71
C ARG A 327 -27.30 9.12 -40.22
N GLU A 328 -28.01 9.86 -39.37
CA GLU A 328 -29.22 10.59 -39.72
C GLU A 328 -28.94 11.63 -40.83
N LEU A 329 -27.88 12.42 -40.68
CA LEU A 329 -27.46 13.36 -41.72
C LEU A 329 -27.10 12.65 -43.04
N ASN A 330 -26.49 11.46 -42.98
CA ASN A 330 -26.17 10.69 -44.18
C ASN A 330 -27.42 10.12 -44.86
N LEU A 331 -28.44 9.72 -44.10
CA LEU A 331 -29.75 9.31 -44.64
C LEU A 331 -30.43 10.50 -45.33
N ALA A 332 -30.51 11.65 -44.66
CA ALA A 332 -31.06 12.87 -45.25
C ALA A 332 -30.27 13.32 -46.50
N ARG A 333 -28.94 13.20 -46.49
CA ARG A 333 -28.08 13.49 -47.67
C ARG A 333 -28.31 12.51 -48.81
N ARG A 334 -28.66 11.25 -48.52
CA ARG A 334 -28.97 10.23 -49.53
C ARG A 334 -30.28 10.54 -50.25
N GLU A 335 -31.28 11.04 -49.52
CA GLU A 335 -32.55 11.55 -50.07
C GLU A 335 -32.37 12.85 -50.88
N GLY A 336 -31.21 13.51 -50.78
CA GLY A 336 -30.89 14.71 -51.54
C GLY A 336 -30.90 16.01 -50.72
N ARG A 337 -31.30 15.97 -49.44
CA ARG A 337 -31.22 17.13 -48.54
C ARG A 337 -29.76 17.54 -48.29
N HIS A 338 -29.53 18.81 -47.95
CA HIS A 338 -28.20 19.38 -47.66
C HIS A 338 -27.16 19.26 -48.80
N ARG A 339 -27.57 19.19 -50.08
CA ARG A 339 -26.68 19.14 -51.28
C ARG A 339 -26.76 20.36 -52.21
N GLY A 340 -27.54 21.39 -51.84
CA GLY A 340 -27.70 22.64 -52.59
C GLY A 340 -26.42 23.46 -52.71
N PHE A 341 -26.40 24.49 -53.57
CA PHE A 341 -25.21 25.28 -53.92
C PHE A 341 -24.46 25.83 -52.71
N GLY A 342 -25.15 26.41 -51.72
CA GLY A 342 -24.52 26.94 -50.50
C GLY A 342 -23.85 25.89 -49.59
N LYS A 343 -24.11 24.59 -49.80
CA LYS A 343 -23.42 23.49 -49.08
C LYS A 343 -22.29 22.86 -49.91
N ARG A 344 -22.13 23.24 -51.17
CA ARG A 344 -21.09 22.70 -52.04
C ARG A 344 -19.78 23.43 -51.78
N LYS A 345 -18.83 22.73 -51.17
CA LYS A 345 -17.43 23.14 -51.11
C LYS A 345 -16.63 22.40 -52.19
N GLY A 346 -15.68 23.08 -52.80
CA GLY A 346 -14.87 22.58 -53.92
C GLY A 346 -15.56 22.68 -55.29
N THR A 347 -14.77 22.62 -56.37
CA THR A 347 -15.25 22.67 -57.75
C THR A 347 -16.07 21.43 -58.11
N ALA A 348 -16.87 21.50 -59.19
CA ALA A 348 -17.67 20.36 -59.65
C ALA A 348 -16.80 19.13 -59.97
N ASN A 349 -15.64 19.36 -60.61
CA ASN A 349 -14.70 18.30 -60.98
C ASN A 349 -14.04 17.65 -59.74
N ALA A 350 -13.79 18.39 -58.66
CA ALA A 350 -13.27 17.80 -57.42
C ALA A 350 -14.30 16.92 -56.69
N ARG A 351 -15.59 17.30 -56.74
CA ARG A 351 -16.68 16.57 -56.07
C ARG A 351 -17.09 15.31 -56.82
N MET A 352 -17.15 15.38 -58.15
CA MET A 352 -17.42 14.26 -59.06
C MET A 352 -16.57 14.45 -60.33
N PRO A 353 -15.39 13.81 -60.39
CA PRO A 353 -14.49 13.96 -61.53
C PRO A 353 -15.15 13.54 -62.84
N THR A 354 -15.01 14.40 -63.85
CA THR A 354 -15.53 14.19 -65.20
C THR A 354 -14.97 12.92 -65.84
N GLU A 355 -13.69 12.63 -65.59
CA GLU A 355 -13.02 11.40 -66.03
C GLU A 355 -13.66 10.13 -65.45
N VAL A 356 -14.00 10.13 -64.15
CA VAL A 356 -14.68 9.00 -63.49
C VAL A 356 -16.08 8.79 -64.06
N LEU A 357 -16.81 9.88 -64.36
CA LEU A 357 -18.11 9.80 -65.02
C LEU A 357 -18.00 9.23 -66.45
N TRP A 358 -17.01 9.68 -67.23
CA TRP A 358 -16.73 9.15 -68.56
C TRP A 358 -16.37 7.66 -68.51
N MET A 359 -15.47 7.25 -67.61
CA MET A 359 -15.07 5.86 -67.43
C MET A 359 -16.26 4.97 -67.04
N ARG A 360 -17.07 5.38 -66.05
CA ARG A 360 -18.27 4.63 -65.63
C ARG A 360 -19.24 4.47 -66.80
N ARG A 361 -19.49 5.54 -67.56
CA ARG A 361 -20.35 5.50 -68.74
C ARG A 361 -19.80 4.57 -69.83
N GLN A 362 -18.52 4.69 -70.19
CA GLN A 362 -17.89 3.82 -71.19
C GLN A 362 -17.97 2.34 -70.80
N ARG A 363 -17.68 2.01 -69.53
CA ARG A 363 -17.77 0.64 -69.02
C ARG A 363 -19.20 0.10 -69.09
N VAL A 364 -20.21 0.91 -68.77
CA VAL A 364 -21.63 0.51 -68.86
C VAL A 364 -22.04 0.26 -70.32
N LEU A 365 -21.68 1.15 -71.25
CA LEU A 365 -22.01 1.01 -72.67
C LEU A 365 -21.31 -0.19 -73.30
N ARG A 366 -20.01 -0.35 -73.09
CA ARG A 366 -19.24 -1.46 -73.64
C ARG A 366 -19.69 -2.81 -73.09
N ARG A 367 -19.97 -2.90 -71.78
CA ARG A 367 -20.52 -4.13 -71.17
C ARG A 367 -21.86 -4.51 -71.78
N LEU A 368 -22.72 -3.52 -72.09
CA LEU A 368 -23.99 -3.77 -72.78
C LEU A 368 -23.77 -4.29 -74.20
N LEU A 369 -22.87 -3.67 -74.98
CA LEU A 369 -22.55 -4.09 -76.35
C LEU A 369 -21.98 -5.52 -76.37
N VAL A 370 -21.05 -5.83 -75.47
CA VAL A 370 -20.50 -7.19 -75.34
C VAL A 370 -21.61 -8.19 -75.00
N LYS A 371 -22.50 -7.85 -74.06
CA LYS A 371 -23.65 -8.69 -73.71
C LYS A 371 -24.57 -8.94 -74.91
N TYR A 372 -24.87 -7.91 -75.71
CA TYR A 372 -25.79 -8.02 -76.85
C TYR A 372 -25.15 -8.79 -78.02
N ARG A 373 -23.85 -8.67 -78.21
CA ARG A 373 -23.10 -9.47 -79.19
C ARG A 373 -23.08 -10.94 -78.79
N ALA A 374 -22.78 -11.24 -77.54
CA ALA A 374 -22.79 -12.60 -77.01
C ALA A 374 -24.18 -13.26 -77.09
N SER A 375 -25.25 -12.49 -76.92
CA SER A 375 -26.63 -12.98 -77.07
C SER A 375 -27.12 -13.03 -78.52
N GLY A 376 -26.27 -12.78 -79.52
CA GLY A 376 -26.65 -12.77 -80.94
C GLY A 376 -27.63 -11.66 -81.34
N LYS A 377 -27.85 -10.64 -80.50
CA LYS A 377 -28.80 -9.54 -80.79
C LYS A 377 -28.26 -8.57 -81.83
N ILE A 378 -26.94 -8.42 -81.88
CA ILE A 378 -26.18 -7.58 -82.82
C ILE A 378 -25.08 -8.43 -83.44
N ASP A 379 -24.72 -8.13 -84.69
CA ASP A 379 -23.60 -8.76 -85.39
C ASP A 379 -22.26 -8.12 -85.00
N LYS A 380 -21.15 -8.68 -85.50
CA LYS A 380 -19.79 -8.17 -85.26
C LYS A 380 -19.58 -6.77 -85.86
N HIS A 381 -20.19 -6.48 -87.00
CA HIS A 381 -20.03 -5.21 -87.73
C HIS A 381 -20.71 -4.05 -87.00
N LEU A 382 -21.99 -4.21 -86.68
CA LEU A 382 -22.78 -3.28 -85.88
C LEU A 382 -22.19 -3.13 -84.48
N TYR A 383 -21.63 -4.19 -83.88
CA TYR A 383 -20.87 -4.07 -82.63
C TYR A 383 -19.67 -3.12 -82.77
N HIS A 384 -18.86 -3.25 -83.82
CA HIS A 384 -17.66 -2.43 -84.01
C HIS A 384 -18.01 -0.96 -84.25
N GLU A 385 -19.03 -0.70 -85.08
CA GLU A 385 -19.56 0.64 -85.32
C GLU A 385 -20.06 1.29 -84.03
N LEU A 386 -20.94 0.60 -83.30
CA LEU A 386 -21.49 1.11 -82.04
C LEU A 386 -20.42 1.27 -80.95
N TYR A 387 -19.35 0.47 -80.98
CA TYR A 387 -18.22 0.60 -80.06
C TYR A 387 -17.46 1.91 -80.27
N HIS A 388 -17.20 2.27 -81.54
CA HIS A 388 -16.54 3.53 -81.88
C HIS A 388 -17.44 4.73 -81.64
N LEU A 389 -18.73 4.64 -81.99
CA LEU A 389 -19.70 5.69 -81.69
C LEU A 389 -19.83 5.91 -80.17
N ALA A 390 -19.86 4.83 -79.37
CA ALA A 390 -19.83 4.93 -77.92
C ALA A 390 -18.57 5.64 -77.40
N LYS A 391 -17.37 5.34 -77.96
CA LYS A 391 -16.12 6.06 -77.64
C LYS A 391 -16.22 7.55 -78.03
N GLY A 392 -16.84 7.83 -79.17
CA GLY A 392 -17.11 9.17 -79.73
C GLY A 392 -18.17 9.99 -79.01
N ASN A 393 -18.67 9.55 -77.84
CA ASN A 393 -19.60 10.31 -77.00
C ASN A 393 -20.97 10.61 -77.66
N THR A 394 -21.38 9.81 -78.65
CA THR A 394 -22.71 9.90 -79.27
C THR A 394 -23.80 9.49 -78.28
N PHE A 395 -23.58 8.42 -77.52
CA PHE A 395 -24.53 7.91 -76.54
C PHE A 395 -24.26 8.45 -75.12
N LYS A 396 -25.19 9.23 -74.57
CA LYS A 396 -25.06 9.83 -73.22
C LYS A 396 -25.39 8.87 -72.08
N HIS A 397 -26.29 7.92 -72.30
CA HIS A 397 -26.70 6.93 -71.31
C HIS A 397 -27.08 5.60 -71.98
N LYS A 398 -27.19 4.54 -71.19
CA LYS A 398 -27.49 3.18 -71.66
C LYS A 398 -28.74 3.11 -72.53
N ARG A 399 -29.81 3.84 -72.15
CA ARG A 399 -31.08 3.84 -72.87
C ARG A 399 -30.97 4.35 -74.32
N ALA A 400 -30.21 5.43 -74.56
CA ALA A 400 -30.01 5.97 -75.92
C ALA A 400 -29.31 4.96 -76.84
N LEU A 401 -28.33 4.22 -76.30
CA LEU A 401 -27.68 3.14 -77.06
C LEU A 401 -28.67 2.02 -77.40
N VAL A 402 -29.53 1.62 -76.46
CA VAL A 402 -30.55 0.58 -76.70
C VAL A 402 -31.55 1.03 -77.75
N GLU A 403 -32.04 2.27 -77.67
CA GLU A 403 -32.97 2.85 -78.66
C GLU A 403 -32.35 2.90 -80.06
N HIS A 404 -31.07 3.31 -80.16
CA HIS A 404 -30.34 3.29 -81.42
C HIS A 404 -30.17 1.88 -82.00
N ILE A 405 -29.88 0.89 -81.14
CA ILE A 405 -29.78 -0.52 -81.58
C ILE A 405 -31.14 -1.01 -82.10
N HIS A 406 -32.23 -0.70 -81.40
CA HIS A 406 -33.56 -1.11 -81.85
C HIS A 406 -33.92 -0.48 -83.20
N LYS A 407 -33.61 0.81 -83.39
CA LYS A 407 -33.80 1.49 -84.67
C LYS A 407 -32.97 0.86 -85.79
N ALA A 408 -31.67 0.70 -85.58
CA ALA A 408 -30.77 0.08 -86.56
C ALA A 408 -31.17 -1.36 -86.92
N LYS A 409 -31.67 -2.13 -85.93
CA LYS A 409 -32.19 -3.48 -86.19
C LYS A 409 -33.48 -3.46 -87.01
N ALA A 410 -34.40 -2.53 -86.72
CA ALA A 410 -35.65 -2.41 -87.47
C ALA A 410 -35.39 -2.00 -88.92
N GLU A 411 -34.43 -1.09 -89.16
CA GLU A 411 -33.98 -0.69 -90.49
C GLU A 411 -33.34 -1.87 -91.25
N LYS A 412 -32.38 -2.57 -90.63
CA LYS A 412 -31.74 -3.75 -91.24
C LYS A 412 -32.73 -4.88 -91.53
N GLN A 413 -33.74 -5.07 -90.68
CA GLN A 413 -34.80 -6.04 -90.93
C GLN A 413 -35.69 -5.63 -92.11
N ARG A 414 -36.02 -4.34 -92.25
CA ARG A 414 -36.77 -3.84 -93.41
C ARG A 414 -36.00 -4.02 -94.71
N GLU A 415 -34.70 -3.69 -94.71
CA GLU A 415 -33.83 -3.89 -95.87
C GLU A 415 -33.77 -5.36 -96.28
N ARG A 416 -33.60 -6.28 -95.32
CA ARG A 416 -33.57 -7.72 -95.59
C ARG A 416 -34.87 -8.23 -96.21
N LEU A 417 -36.02 -7.79 -95.70
CA LEU A 417 -37.33 -8.20 -96.25
C LEU A 417 -37.52 -7.71 -97.69
N LEU A 418 -37.08 -6.48 -97.99
CA LEU A 418 -37.13 -5.93 -99.35
C LEU A 418 -36.19 -6.70 -100.29
N GLU A 419 -34.98 -7.04 -99.85
CA GLU A 419 -34.02 -7.83 -100.62
C GLU A 419 -34.55 -9.25 -100.89
N GLU A 420 -35.09 -9.92 -99.86
CA GLU A 420 -35.74 -11.22 -99.98
C GLU A 420 -36.91 -11.20 -100.99
N GLU A 421 -37.72 -10.13 -100.99
CA GLU A 421 -38.80 -9.95 -101.97
C GLU A 421 -38.27 -9.79 -103.41
N MET A 422 -37.22 -8.98 -103.58
CA MET A 422 -36.60 -8.73 -104.89
C MET A 422 -35.91 -9.98 -105.44
N ASP A 423 -35.22 -10.73 -104.61
CA ASP A 423 -34.56 -11.97 -105.01
C ASP A 423 -35.57 -13.08 -105.28
N ALA A 424 -36.67 -13.15 -104.53
CA ALA A 424 -37.78 -14.05 -104.86
C ALA A 424 -38.39 -13.72 -106.24
N LYS A 425 -38.55 -12.43 -106.58
CA LYS A 425 -38.98 -12.02 -107.94
C LYS A 425 -37.95 -12.43 -108.99
N ARG A 426 -36.66 -12.16 -108.79
CA ARG A 426 -35.58 -12.58 -109.70
C ARG A 426 -35.53 -14.09 -109.91
N ALA A 427 -35.65 -14.87 -108.83
CA ALA A 427 -35.66 -16.33 -108.88
C ALA A 427 -36.88 -16.86 -109.64
N ARG A 428 -38.07 -16.29 -109.44
CA ARG A 428 -39.27 -16.63 -110.21
C ARG A 428 -39.08 -16.33 -111.71
N THR A 429 -38.54 -15.16 -112.05
CA THR A 429 -38.25 -14.81 -113.44
C THR A 429 -37.20 -15.72 -114.07
N LYS A 430 -36.14 -16.07 -113.32
CA LYS A 430 -35.10 -17.02 -113.76
C LYS A 430 -35.68 -18.41 -114.01
N ALA A 431 -36.44 -18.95 -113.06
CA ALA A 431 -37.09 -20.26 -113.19
C ALA A 431 -38.11 -20.28 -114.35
N ALA A 432 -38.84 -19.18 -114.58
CA ALA A 432 -39.73 -19.08 -115.74
C ALA A 432 -38.96 -19.08 -117.07
N ARG A 433 -37.81 -18.41 -117.12
CA ARG A 433 -36.92 -18.41 -118.29
C ARG A 433 -36.34 -19.80 -118.56
N GLU A 434 -35.86 -20.49 -117.53
CA GLU A 434 -35.34 -21.86 -117.61
C GLU A 434 -36.43 -22.84 -118.09
N ARG A 435 -37.64 -22.80 -117.49
CA ARG A 435 -38.78 -23.62 -117.96
C ARG A 435 -39.16 -23.34 -119.42
N LYS A 436 -39.07 -22.09 -119.88
CA LYS A 436 -39.33 -21.74 -121.28
C LYS A 436 -38.26 -22.32 -122.21
N GLN A 437 -36.99 -22.29 -121.80
CA GLN A 437 -35.89 -22.90 -122.52
C GLN A 437 -36.02 -24.43 -122.57
N GLU A 438 -36.35 -25.07 -121.44
CA GLU A 438 -36.62 -26.51 -121.37
C GLU A 438 -37.78 -26.91 -122.28
N ARG A 439 -38.91 -26.18 -122.27
CA ARG A 439 -40.03 -26.43 -123.19
C ARG A 439 -39.65 -26.26 -124.66
N ALA A 440 -38.83 -25.26 -124.99
CA ALA A 440 -38.35 -25.05 -126.36
C ALA A 440 -37.39 -26.15 -126.80
N ALA A 441 -36.51 -26.62 -125.91
CA ALA A 441 -35.62 -27.75 -126.16
C ALA A 441 -36.42 -29.05 -126.32
N ALA A 442 -37.40 -29.32 -125.46
CA ALA A 442 -38.29 -30.48 -125.57
C ALA A 442 -39.11 -30.47 -126.86
N LYS A 443 -39.65 -29.30 -127.27
CA LYS A 443 -40.32 -29.17 -128.58
C LYS A 443 -39.39 -29.41 -129.76
N ARG A 444 -38.13 -28.96 -129.69
CA ARG A 444 -37.12 -29.25 -130.72
C ARG A 444 -36.77 -30.73 -130.76
N ALA A 445 -36.66 -31.39 -129.61
CA ALA A 445 -36.39 -32.82 -129.53
C ALA A 445 -37.57 -33.64 -130.09
N ALA A 446 -38.81 -33.32 -129.70
CA ALA A 446 -40.00 -33.98 -130.26
C ALA A 446 -40.14 -33.77 -131.77
N ALA A 447 -39.84 -32.58 -132.29
CA ALA A 447 -39.84 -32.33 -133.74
C ALA A 447 -38.72 -33.06 -134.49
N LEU A 448 -37.65 -33.49 -133.81
CA LEU A 448 -36.62 -34.35 -134.38
C LEU A 448 -37.08 -35.83 -134.37
N GLU A 449 -37.73 -36.29 -133.30
CA GLU A 449 -38.37 -37.63 -133.23
C GLU A 449 -39.47 -37.79 -134.29
N ASP A 450 -40.38 -36.82 -134.44
CA ASP A 450 -41.44 -36.85 -135.47
C ASP A 450 -40.89 -36.91 -136.91
N VAL A 451 -39.65 -36.45 -137.13
CA VAL A 451 -38.96 -36.53 -138.42
C VAL A 451 -38.26 -37.88 -138.62
N GLU A 452 -37.78 -38.51 -137.53
CA GLU A 452 -37.23 -39.87 -137.57
C GLU A 452 -38.33 -40.94 -137.74
N ASP A 453 -39.52 -40.76 -137.19
CA ASP A 453 -40.66 -41.68 -137.34
C ASP A 453 -41.39 -41.57 -138.70
N ALA A 454 -41.11 -40.51 -139.46
CA ALA A 454 -41.71 -40.25 -140.79
C ALA A 454 -40.80 -40.66 -141.98
N ALA A 455 -39.62 -41.23 -141.70
CA ALA A 455 -38.67 -41.79 -142.68
C ALA A 455 -38.66 -43.33 -142.60
#